data_AF-A0AAV7IHX4-F1
#
_entry.id   AF-A0AAV7IHX4-F1
#
_cell.length_a   1.000
_cell.length_b   1.000
_cell.length_c   1.000
_cell.angle_alpha   90.00
_cell.angle_beta   90.00
_cell.angle_gamma   90.00
#
_symmetry.space_group_name_H-M   'P 1'
#
loop_
_entity.id
_entity.type
_entity.pdbx_description
1 polymer ?
#
loop_
_entity_poly.entity_id
_entity_poly.type
_entity_poly.pdbx_seq_one_letter_code
_entity_poly.pdbx_strand_id
1 'polypeptide(L)'
;MQQLNYHLTIHNPFRPVEGFMIDIKTRYSSLENPERLRSHIDDFLEKVFLTDSVLLYAPSQIALAAVLHATSKISANLDNYVTDILFSAEQISGIIEAVRKIRSMAKSIEIPNKEIVKALEKKLEKCRNQENNPDSEIYKKRMQEMLDEEDLHDDDRYAKIVKDQAANDEKILGVDRIN
;
A
#
# COMPACT_ATOMS: atom_id res chain seq x y z
N MET A 1 6.79 -7.05 7.98
CA MET A 1 5.59 -6.96 8.84
C MET A 1 5.76 -5.95 9.96
N GLN A 2 6.78 -6.10 10.82
CA GLN A 2 7.04 -5.19 11.94
C GLN A 2 7.23 -3.72 11.51
N GLN A 3 7.94 -3.46 10.40
CA GLN A 3 8.16 -2.09 9.90
C GLN A 3 6.89 -1.37 9.45
N LEU A 4 5.82 -2.10 9.14
CA LEU A 4 4.50 -1.55 8.81
C LEU A 4 3.58 -1.47 10.03
N ASN A 5 4.09 -1.81 11.23
CA ASN A 5 3.31 -1.93 12.46
C ASN A 5 2.07 -2.83 12.30
N TYR A 6 2.16 -3.85 11.45
CA TYR A 6 1.05 -4.75 11.11
C TYR A 6 -0.18 -4.05 10.46
N HIS A 7 -0.05 -2.80 10.03
CA HIS A 7 -1.07 -2.11 9.24
C HIS A 7 -0.94 -2.51 7.76
N LEU A 8 -1.59 -3.63 7.40
CA LEU A 8 -1.55 -4.16 6.03
C LEU A 8 -2.68 -3.66 5.14
N THR A 9 -3.71 -3.04 5.75
CA THR A 9 -4.84 -2.50 5.00
C THR A 9 -4.48 -1.13 4.43
N ILE A 10 -4.32 -1.07 3.11
CA ILE A 10 -4.04 0.16 2.38
C ILE A 10 -5.29 0.55 1.60
N HIS A 11 -5.80 1.75 1.87
CA HIS A 11 -6.93 2.30 1.13
C HIS A 11 -6.45 3.05 -0.11
N ASN A 12 -6.82 2.56 -1.29
CA ASN A 12 -6.40 3.13 -2.57
C ASN A 12 -7.43 4.13 -3.14
N PRO A 13 -7.00 5.12 -3.94
CA PRO A 13 -7.87 6.16 -4.49
C PRO A 13 -8.82 5.65 -5.59
N PHE A 14 -8.57 4.46 -6.17
CA PHE A 14 -9.39 3.91 -7.27
C PHE A 14 -10.87 3.73 -6.89
N ARG A 15 -11.14 3.27 -5.66
CA ARG A 15 -12.52 3.06 -5.21
C ARG A 15 -13.28 4.39 -5.04
N PRO A 16 -12.71 5.43 -4.39
CA PRO A 16 -13.31 6.76 -4.40
C PRO A 16 -13.47 7.37 -5.80
N VAL A 17 -12.53 7.12 -6.73
CA VAL A 17 -12.68 7.58 -8.13
C VAL A 17 -13.96 7.02 -8.75
N GLU A 18 -14.21 5.71 -8.64
CA GLU A 18 -15.46 5.13 -9.16
C GLU A 18 -16.70 5.73 -8.50
N GLY A 19 -16.63 5.99 -7.20
CA GLY A 19 -17.69 6.70 -6.48
C GLY A 19 -17.99 8.07 -7.09
N PHE A 20 -16.96 8.89 -7.31
CA PHE A 20 -17.13 10.19 -7.95
C PHE A 20 -17.62 10.09 -9.40
N MET A 21 -17.15 9.10 -10.16
CA MET A 21 -17.59 8.90 -11.54
C MET A 21 -19.09 8.54 -11.63
N ILE A 22 -19.59 7.70 -10.71
CA ILE A 22 -21.02 7.38 -10.60
C ILE A 22 -21.81 8.62 -10.19
N ASP A 23 -21.30 9.37 -9.22
CA ASP A 23 -21.96 10.56 -8.69
C ASP A 23 -22.10 11.66 -9.75
N ILE A 24 -21.04 11.90 -10.53
CA ILE A 24 -21.05 12.84 -11.66
C ILE A 24 -22.07 12.42 -12.72
N LYS A 25 -22.12 11.13 -13.08
CA LYS A 25 -23.08 10.62 -14.08
C LYS A 25 -24.54 10.76 -13.63
N THR A 26 -24.80 10.70 -12.33
CA THR A 26 -26.16 10.69 -11.79
C THR A 26 -26.65 12.08 -11.38
N ARG A 27 -25.78 12.91 -10.81
CA ARG A 27 -26.12 14.23 -10.26
C ARG A 27 -25.65 15.42 -11.12
N TYR A 28 -24.76 15.21 -12.08
CA TYR A 28 -24.19 16.29 -12.90
C TYR A 28 -24.34 16.05 -14.41
N SER A 29 -25.56 16.29 -14.91
CA SER A 29 -25.92 16.10 -16.33
C SER A 29 -25.25 17.09 -17.29
N SER A 30 -24.62 18.15 -16.78
CA SER A 30 -23.95 19.18 -17.59
C SER A 30 -22.63 18.69 -18.21
N LEU A 31 -22.04 17.60 -17.71
CA LEU A 31 -20.82 17.03 -18.27
C LEU A 31 -21.17 15.99 -19.35
N GLU A 32 -20.90 16.33 -20.60
CA GLU A 32 -21.11 15.41 -21.73
C GLU A 32 -20.02 14.32 -21.73
N ASN A 33 -20.46 13.06 -21.66
CA ASN A 33 -19.63 11.86 -21.65
C ASN A 33 -18.47 11.86 -20.61
N PRO A 34 -18.79 11.63 -19.31
CA PRO A 34 -17.79 11.59 -18.23
C PRO A 34 -16.67 10.55 -18.42
N GLU A 35 -16.87 9.51 -19.24
CA GLU A 35 -15.86 8.47 -19.48
C GLU A 35 -14.55 9.01 -20.08
N ARG A 36 -14.61 10.15 -20.78
CA ARG A 36 -13.41 10.81 -21.32
C ARG A 36 -12.42 11.23 -20.22
N LEU A 37 -12.88 11.37 -18.98
CA LEU A 37 -12.01 11.70 -17.85
C LEU A 37 -11.09 10.55 -17.46
N ARG A 38 -11.45 9.29 -17.74
CA ARG A 38 -10.73 8.11 -17.20
C ARG A 38 -9.26 8.08 -17.55
N SER A 39 -8.91 8.25 -18.83
CA SER A 39 -7.51 8.23 -19.27
C SER A 39 -6.68 9.29 -18.55
N HIS A 40 -7.22 10.50 -18.38
CA HIS A 40 -6.53 11.58 -17.69
C HIS A 40 -6.48 11.40 -16.17
N ILE A 41 -7.47 10.70 -15.58
CA ILE A 41 -7.45 10.31 -14.17
C ILE A 41 -6.34 9.29 -13.95
N ASP A 42 -6.26 8.25 -14.78
CA ASP A 42 -5.25 7.20 -14.69
C ASP A 42 -3.83 7.79 -14.84
N ASP A 43 -3.61 8.61 -15.88
CA ASP A 43 -2.34 9.33 -16.10
C ASP A 43 -1.92 10.21 -14.91
N PHE A 44 -2.90 10.80 -14.21
CA PHE A 44 -2.64 11.64 -13.05
C PHE A 44 -2.36 10.80 -11.81
N LEU A 45 -3.10 9.71 -11.59
CA LEU A 45 -2.89 8.81 -10.46
C LEU A 45 -1.51 8.15 -10.52
N GLU A 46 -1.05 7.73 -11.71
CA GLU A 46 0.31 7.22 -11.90
C GLU A 46 1.37 8.19 -11.39
N LYS A 47 1.21 9.49 -11.68
CA LYS A 47 2.09 10.54 -11.18
C LYS A 47 1.98 10.69 -9.67
N VAL A 48 0.75 10.68 -9.13
CA VAL A 48 0.54 10.81 -7.68
C VAL A 48 1.23 9.69 -6.90
N PHE A 49 1.25 8.45 -7.40
CA PHE A 49 1.96 7.33 -6.76
C PHE A 49 3.49 7.49 -6.73
N LEU A 50 4.06 8.38 -7.54
CA LEU A 50 5.48 8.73 -7.49
C LEU A 50 5.78 9.87 -6.50
N THR A 51 4.80 10.28 -5.70
CA THR A 51 4.92 11.37 -4.73
C THR A 51 4.45 10.96 -3.34
N ASP A 52 4.78 11.77 -2.34
CA ASP A 52 4.35 11.57 -0.95
C ASP A 52 2.85 11.88 -0.73
N SER A 53 2.11 12.25 -1.76
CA SER A 53 0.68 12.58 -1.68
C SER A 53 -0.13 11.47 -1.01
N VAL A 54 0.19 10.20 -1.31
CA VAL A 54 -0.51 9.02 -0.75
C VAL A 54 -0.28 8.81 0.75
N LEU A 55 0.75 9.46 1.31
CA LEU A 55 1.06 9.43 2.74
C LEU A 55 0.46 10.65 3.47
N LEU A 56 0.23 11.75 2.75
CA LEU A 56 -0.20 13.03 3.32
C LEU A 56 -1.71 13.27 3.24
N TYR A 57 -2.39 12.68 2.25
CA TYR A 57 -3.80 12.97 1.95
C TYR A 57 -4.66 11.72 1.92
N ALA A 58 -5.94 11.89 2.26
CA ALA A 58 -6.90 10.80 2.22
C ALA A 58 -7.13 10.33 0.77
N PRO A 59 -7.42 9.04 0.53
CA PRO A 59 -7.66 8.51 -0.81
C PRO A 59 -8.80 9.21 -1.56
N SER A 60 -9.81 9.70 -0.84
CA SER A 60 -10.91 10.49 -1.39
C SER A 60 -10.46 11.88 -1.88
N GLN A 61 -9.54 12.54 -1.18
CA GLN A 61 -8.96 13.82 -1.60
C GLN A 61 -8.09 13.66 -2.84
N ILE A 62 -7.32 12.56 -2.90
CA ILE A 62 -6.50 12.22 -4.06
C ILE A 62 -7.39 11.93 -5.28
N ALA A 63 -8.44 11.14 -5.10
CA ALA A 63 -9.40 10.84 -6.16
C ALA A 63 -10.10 12.10 -6.68
N LEU A 64 -10.53 12.99 -5.77
CA LEU A 64 -11.11 14.28 -6.16
C LEU A 64 -10.10 15.14 -6.94
N ALA A 65 -8.84 15.19 -6.49
CA ALA A 65 -7.78 15.90 -7.19
C ALA A 65 -7.56 15.34 -8.61
N ALA A 66 -7.62 14.01 -8.78
CA ALA A 66 -7.49 13.36 -10.07
C ALA A 66 -8.66 13.69 -11.01
N VAL A 67 -9.89 13.62 -10.53
CA VAL A 67 -11.08 14.00 -11.29
C VAL A 67 -11.01 15.47 -11.72
N LEU A 68 -10.73 16.39 -10.80
CA LEU A 68 -10.62 17.82 -11.11
C LEU A 68 -9.45 18.13 -12.06
N HIS A 69 -8.34 17.39 -11.94
CA HIS A 69 -7.23 17.50 -12.87
C HIS A 69 -7.65 17.08 -14.29
N ALA A 70 -8.32 15.93 -14.42
CA ALA A 70 -8.83 15.44 -15.69
C ALA A 70 -9.85 16.40 -16.31
N THR A 71 -10.76 16.96 -15.52
CA THR A 71 -11.72 17.96 -16.01
C THR A 71 -11.00 19.19 -16.55
N SER A 72 -9.97 19.67 -15.84
CA SER A 72 -9.14 20.80 -16.28
C SER A 72 -8.41 20.50 -17.61
N LYS A 73 -8.12 19.23 -17.92
CA LYS A 73 -7.46 18.81 -19.17
C LYS A 73 -8.39 18.78 -20.38
N ILE A 74 -9.65 18.47 -20.16
CA ILE A 74 -10.69 18.46 -21.21
C ILE A 74 -11.39 19.84 -21.32
N SER A 75 -10.89 20.86 -20.60
CA SER A 75 -11.48 22.20 -20.57
C SER A 75 -12.97 22.21 -20.19
N ALA A 76 -13.40 21.23 -19.39
CA ALA A 76 -14.75 21.19 -18.84
C ALA A 76 -14.78 21.93 -17.49
N ASN A 77 -15.97 22.39 -17.08
CA ASN A 77 -16.16 23.04 -15.79
C ASN A 77 -16.90 22.09 -14.83
N LEU A 78 -16.26 21.78 -13.70
CA LEU A 78 -16.81 20.96 -12.62
C LEU A 78 -16.93 21.75 -11.30
N ASP A 79 -16.73 23.07 -11.34
CA ASP A 79 -16.74 23.93 -10.14
C ASP A 79 -18.12 23.89 -9.46
N ASN A 80 -19.21 24.00 -10.24
CA ASN A 80 -20.58 23.93 -9.73
C ASN A 80 -20.88 22.58 -9.05
N TYR A 81 -20.29 21.48 -9.52
CA TYR A 81 -20.44 20.18 -8.86
C TYR A 81 -19.74 20.17 -7.50
N VAL A 82 -18.57 20.80 -7.38
CA VAL A 82 -17.85 20.88 -6.10
C VAL A 82 -18.57 21.81 -5.11
N THR A 83 -19.05 22.96 -5.58
CA THR A 83 -19.67 23.99 -4.71
C THR A 83 -21.12 23.70 -4.35
N ASP A 84 -21.91 23.16 -5.28
CA ASP A 84 -23.37 23.07 -5.12
C ASP A 84 -23.83 21.67 -4.76
N ILE A 85 -23.05 20.64 -5.10
CA ILE A 85 -23.46 19.22 -5.01
C ILE A 85 -22.64 18.43 -3.98
N LEU A 86 -21.33 18.70 -3.88
CA LEU A 86 -20.41 17.85 -3.12
C LEU A 86 -20.10 18.36 -1.71
N PHE A 87 -19.96 19.67 -1.50
CA PHE A 87 -19.56 20.24 -0.22
C PHE A 87 -20.40 21.44 0.20
N SER A 88 -20.55 21.62 1.52
CA SER A 88 -21.05 22.85 2.12
C SER A 88 -19.94 23.92 2.21
N ALA A 89 -20.33 25.19 2.17
CA ALA A 89 -19.41 26.34 2.05
C ALA A 89 -18.28 26.38 3.09
N GLU A 90 -18.49 25.84 4.29
CA GLU A 90 -17.53 25.90 5.39
C GLU A 90 -16.31 24.99 5.21
N GLN A 91 -16.42 23.88 4.46
CA GLN A 91 -15.35 22.88 4.33
C GLN A 91 -14.59 22.96 2.99
N ILE A 92 -15.10 23.75 2.04
CA ILE A 92 -14.57 23.86 0.68
C ILE A 92 -13.13 24.38 0.65
N SER A 93 -12.78 25.34 1.51
CA SER A 93 -11.47 26.00 1.49
C SER A 93 -10.32 25.02 1.71
N GLY A 94 -10.41 24.18 2.74
CA GLY A 94 -9.39 23.19 3.07
C GLY A 94 -9.26 22.10 2.00
N ILE A 95 -10.37 21.70 1.38
CA ILE A 95 -10.35 20.70 0.29
C ILE A 95 -9.70 21.28 -0.96
N ILE A 96 -10.03 22.52 -1.34
CA ILE A 96 -9.40 23.20 -2.47
C ILE A 96 -7.89 23.32 -2.23
N GLU A 97 -7.47 23.66 -1.01
CA GLU A 97 -6.06 23.74 -0.66
C GLU A 97 -5.37 22.37 -0.79
N ALA A 98 -5.97 21.30 -0.28
CA ALA A 98 -5.46 19.94 -0.42
C ALA A 98 -5.30 19.55 -1.90
N VAL A 99 -6.34 19.75 -2.72
CA VAL A 99 -6.30 19.49 -4.17
C VAL A 99 -5.19 20.27 -4.86
N ARG A 100 -5.00 21.55 -4.51
CA ARG A 100 -3.91 22.38 -5.06
C ARG A 100 -2.53 21.83 -4.69
N LYS A 101 -2.32 21.43 -3.43
CA LYS A 101 -1.06 20.83 -2.97
C LYS A 101 -0.76 19.50 -3.67
N ILE A 102 -1.76 18.62 -3.79
CA ILE A 102 -1.63 17.34 -4.51
C ILE A 102 -1.21 17.58 -5.97
N ARG A 103 -1.89 18.50 -6.66
CA ARG A 103 -1.53 18.88 -8.04
C ARG A 103 -0.13 19.47 -8.15
N SER A 104 0.31 20.26 -7.17
CA SER A 104 1.66 20.83 -7.15
C SER A 104 2.72 19.74 -7.03
N MET A 105 2.54 18.79 -6.10
CA MET A 105 3.47 17.67 -5.92
C MET A 105 3.56 16.80 -7.17
N ALA A 106 2.41 16.48 -7.79
CA ALA A 106 2.39 15.70 -9.04
C ALA A 106 3.06 16.43 -10.21
N LYS A 107 3.17 17.76 -10.17
CA LYS A 107 3.87 18.56 -11.18
C LYS A 107 5.38 18.63 -10.93
N SER A 108 5.81 18.56 -9.67
CA SER A 108 7.23 18.64 -9.28
C SER A 108 7.94 17.29 -9.30
N ILE A 109 7.41 16.30 -10.01
CA ILE A 109 8.06 15.01 -10.18
C ILE A 109 9.29 15.19 -11.07
N GLU A 110 10.46 14.96 -10.51
CA GLU A 110 11.72 14.94 -11.23
C GLU A 110 12.12 13.49 -11.49
N ILE A 111 12.22 13.11 -12.77
CA ILE A 111 12.69 11.78 -13.14
C ILE A 111 14.23 11.79 -13.00
N PRO A 112 14.81 10.97 -12.12
CA PRO A 112 16.24 11.00 -11.88
C PRO A 112 17.01 10.54 -13.13
N ASN A 113 18.11 11.24 -13.43
CA ASN A 113 19.00 10.85 -14.53
C ASN A 113 19.65 9.49 -14.23
N LYS A 114 19.68 8.60 -15.24
CA LYS A 114 20.30 7.27 -15.18
C LYS A 114 21.75 7.30 -14.68
N GLU A 115 22.51 8.34 -15.00
CA GLU A 115 23.89 8.48 -14.51
C GLU A 115 23.96 8.69 -13.01
N ILE A 116 23.06 9.52 -12.47
CA ILE A 116 22.93 9.78 -11.03
C ILE A 116 22.50 8.49 -10.33
N VAL A 117 21.51 7.77 -10.89
CA VAL A 117 21.06 6.49 -10.35
C VAL A 117 22.22 5.48 -10.27
N LYS A 118 22.98 5.29 -11.35
CA LYS A 118 24.16 4.40 -11.37
C LYS A 118 25.22 4.79 -10.34
N ALA A 119 25.47 6.09 -10.18
CA ALA A 119 26.43 6.58 -9.19
C ALA A 119 25.96 6.31 -7.75
N LEU A 120 24.65 6.43 -7.49
CA LEU A 120 24.04 6.12 -6.20
C LEU A 120 24.05 4.61 -5.92
N GLU A 121 23.73 3.76 -6.91
CA GLU A 121 23.81 2.30 -6.79
C GLU A 121 25.24 1.86 -6.42
N LYS A 122 26.26 2.42 -7.07
CA LYS A 122 27.67 2.13 -6.74
C LYS A 122 28.06 2.56 -5.32
N LYS A 123 27.46 3.64 -4.80
CA LYS A 123 27.64 4.06 -3.41
C LYS A 123 26.90 3.13 -2.45
N LEU A 124 25.67 2.73 -2.79
CA LEU A 124 24.84 1.83 -2.01
C LEU A 124 25.54 0.50 -1.77
N GLU A 125 26.19 -0.06 -2.80
CA GLU A 125 26.92 -1.33 -2.67
C GLU A 125 28.00 -1.31 -1.57
N LYS A 126 28.59 -0.13 -1.31
CA LYS A 126 29.64 0.02 -0.29
C LYS A 126 29.11 0.18 1.13
N CYS A 127 27.88 0.65 1.29
CA CYS A 127 27.29 0.95 2.60
C CYS A 127 26.05 0.11 2.93
N ARG A 128 25.67 -0.82 2.05
CA ARG A 128 24.54 -1.72 2.26
C ARG A 128 24.80 -2.60 3.48
N ASN A 129 23.83 -2.67 4.37
CA ASN A 129 23.87 -3.62 5.48
C ASN A 129 23.71 -5.05 4.94
N GLN A 130 24.77 -5.85 5.05
CA GLN A 130 24.82 -7.22 4.53
C GLN A 130 23.97 -8.20 5.34
N GLU A 131 23.59 -7.85 6.58
CA GLU A 131 22.65 -8.65 7.38
C GLU A 131 21.21 -8.57 6.87
N ASN A 132 20.86 -7.53 6.11
CA ASN A 132 19.54 -7.32 5.51
C ASN A 132 19.57 -7.50 3.98
N ASN A 133 20.67 -8.05 3.44
CA ASN A 133 20.83 -8.28 2.02
C ASN A 133 20.49 -9.74 1.67
N PRO A 134 19.39 -10.03 0.96
CA PRO A 134 19.01 -11.40 0.59
C PRO A 134 20.09 -12.19 -0.15
N ASP A 135 20.95 -11.48 -0.89
CA ASP A 135 22.01 -12.09 -1.69
C ASP A 135 23.27 -12.42 -0.87
N SER A 136 23.38 -11.90 0.36
CA SER A 136 24.53 -12.10 1.25
C SER A 136 24.47 -13.45 1.96
N GLU A 137 25.62 -14.12 2.05
CA GLU A 137 25.78 -15.35 2.83
C GLU A 137 25.44 -15.16 4.31
N ILE A 138 25.66 -13.96 4.86
CA ILE A 138 25.31 -13.63 6.25
C ILE A 138 23.79 -13.68 6.46
N TYR A 139 23.02 -13.12 5.52
CA TYR A 139 21.56 -13.16 5.56
C TYR A 139 21.04 -14.59 5.40
N LYS A 140 21.59 -15.36 4.45
CA LYS A 140 21.20 -16.76 4.22
C LYS A 140 21.48 -17.63 5.44
N LYS A 141 22.65 -17.47 6.07
CA LYS A 141 23.00 -18.20 7.30
C LYS A 141 22.06 -17.85 8.44
N ARG A 142 21.77 -16.57 8.66
CA ARG A 142 20.81 -16.13 9.69
C ARG A 142 19.40 -16.67 9.44
N MET A 143 18.95 -16.69 8.19
CA MET A 143 17.64 -17.25 7.85
C MET A 143 17.60 -18.75 8.08
N GLN A 144 18.67 -19.47 7.68
CA GLN A 144 18.78 -20.91 7.93
C GLN A 144 18.80 -21.22 9.43
N GLU A 145 19.55 -20.46 10.23
CA GLU A 145 19.59 -20.60 11.69
C GLU A 145 18.19 -20.40 12.31
N MET A 146 17.42 -19.41 11.85
CA MET A 146 16.05 -19.21 12.31
C MET A 146 15.12 -20.36 11.94
N LEU A 147 15.26 -20.93 10.73
CA LEU A 147 14.47 -22.08 10.29
C LEU A 147 14.85 -23.35 11.08
N ASP A 148 16.14 -23.59 11.27
CA ASP A 148 16.65 -24.72 12.04
C ASP A 148 16.19 -24.62 13.52
N GLU A 149 16.17 -23.41 14.09
CA GLU A 149 15.62 -23.15 15.43
C GLU A 149 14.11 -23.43 15.51
N GLU A 150 13.33 -23.04 14.48
CA GLU A 150 11.88 -23.34 14.42
C GLU A 150 11.63 -24.85 14.30
N ASP A 151 12.35 -25.55 13.42
CA ASP A 151 12.23 -27.00 13.22
C ASP A 151 12.57 -27.79 14.50
N LEU A 152 13.66 -27.42 15.19
CA LEU A 152 14.02 -28.00 16.49
C LEU A 152 12.90 -27.82 17.53
N HIS A 153 12.27 -26.64 17.54
CA HIS A 153 11.21 -26.31 18.49
C HIS A 153 9.94 -27.14 18.23
N ASP A 154 9.63 -27.43 16.96
CA ASP A 154 8.52 -28.28 16.55
C ASP A 154 8.80 -29.78 16.81
N ASP A 155 10.03 -30.24 16.59
CA ASP A 155 10.46 -31.61 16.92
C ASP A 155 10.36 -31.90 18.42
N ASP A 156 10.83 -30.97 19.27
CA ASP A 156 10.70 -31.08 20.73
C ASP A 156 9.23 -31.14 21.17
N ARG A 157 8.38 -30.34 20.52
CA ARG A 157 6.93 -30.36 20.76
C ARG A 157 6.32 -31.70 20.37
N TYR A 158 6.69 -32.24 19.20
CA TYR A 158 6.20 -33.53 18.72
C TYR A 158 6.65 -34.69 19.62
N ALA A 159 7.94 -34.71 20.02
CA ALA A 159 8.49 -35.72 20.93
C ALA A 159 7.76 -35.73 22.28
N LYS A 160 7.36 -34.56 22.78
CA LYS A 160 6.57 -34.44 24.01
C LYS A 160 5.16 -35.04 23.85
N ILE A 161 4.49 -34.75 22.73
CA ILE A 161 3.17 -35.33 22.42
C ILE A 161 3.24 -36.86 22.35
N VAL A 162 4.26 -37.42 21.68
CA VAL A 162 4.43 -38.88 21.57
C VAL A 162 4.67 -39.52 22.94
N LYS A 163 5.49 -38.91 23.81
CA LYS A 163 5.72 -39.42 25.17
C LYS A 163 4.46 -39.38 26.03
N ASP A 164 3.71 -38.28 25.97
CA ASP A 164 2.46 -38.14 26.72
C ASP A 164 1.43 -39.16 26.23
N GLN A 165 1.37 -39.40 24.92
CA GLN A 165 0.50 -40.41 24.34
C GLN A 165 0.91 -41.84 24.73
N ALA A 166 2.20 -42.16 24.68
CA ALA A 166 2.71 -43.46 25.13
C ALA A 166 2.45 -43.71 26.63
N ALA A 167 2.63 -42.69 27.49
CA ALA A 167 2.34 -42.81 28.92
C ALA A 167 0.83 -42.95 29.21
N ASN A 168 -0.01 -42.32 28.39
CA ASN A 168 -1.46 -42.47 28.48
C ASN A 168 -1.89 -43.86 28.00
N ASP A 169 -1.32 -44.35 26.91
CA ASP A 169 -1.56 -45.69 26.39
C ASP A 169 -1.09 -46.77 27.37
N GLU A 170 0.06 -46.59 28.04
CA GLU A 170 0.56 -47.48 29.10
C GLU A 170 -0.40 -47.54 30.29
N LYS A 171 -0.97 -46.40 30.70
CA LYS A 171 -2.02 -46.34 31.74
C LYS A 171 -3.32 -47.00 31.31
N ILE A 172 -3.70 -46.89 30.04
CA ILE A 172 -4.96 -47.44 29.51
C ILE A 172 -4.85 -48.95 29.26
N LEU A 173 -3.69 -49.43 28.78
CA LEU A 173 -3.48 -50.82 28.38
C LEU A 173 -3.10 -51.75 29.56
N GLY A 174 -2.76 -51.20 30.73
CA GLY A 174 -2.62 -51.98 31.97
C GLY A 174 -1.65 -53.16 31.88
N VAL A 175 -0.54 -53.02 31.15
CA VAL A 175 0.44 -54.11 30.99
C VAL A 175 1.40 -54.11 32.19
N ASP A 176 1.01 -54.81 33.26
CA ASP A 176 1.96 -55.22 34.29
C ASP A 176 3.04 -56.09 33.64
N ARG A 177 4.30 -55.62 33.66
CA ARG A 177 5.44 -56.40 33.18
C ARG A 177 5.59 -57.65 34.06
N ILE A 178 5.23 -58.79 33.51
CA ILE A 178 5.46 -60.10 34.13
C ILE A 178 6.98 -60.37 34.05
N ASN A 179 7.61 -60.51 35.21
CA ASN A 179 9.02 -60.90 35.40
C ASN A 179 9.35 -62.26 34.75
#